data_AF-A0AAV5RQF8-F1
#
_entry.id   AF-A0AAV5RQF8-F1
#
_cell.length_a   1.000
_cell.length_b   1.000
_cell.length_c   1.000
_cell.angle_alpha   90.00
_cell.angle_beta   90.00
_cell.angle_gamma   90.00
#
_symmetry.space_group_name_H-M   'P 1'
#
loop_
_entity.id
_entity.type
_entity.pdbx_description
1 polymer ?
#
loop_
_entity_poly.entity_id
_entity_poly.type
_entity_poly.pdbx_seq_one_letter_code
_entity_poly.pdbx_strand_id
1 'polypeptide(L)'
;MGLGGWWIAPKQKYTVRYGLAPNATSLFQRNIYNAFFNTIRRVKGQIFFVVLPVGSFWYLWTRATEYNKWLYTKDGRETLERLSA
;
A
#
# COMPACT_ATOMS: atom_id res chain seq x y z
N MET A 1 -29.23 4.67 -6.60
CA MET A 1 -28.08 3.78 -6.33
C MET A 1 -28.55 2.74 -5.34
N GLY A 2 -28.69 1.49 -5.75
CA GLY A 2 -29.18 0.42 -4.89
C GLY A 2 -28.09 0.01 -3.91
N LEU A 3 -28.30 0.31 -2.64
CA LEU A 3 -27.55 -0.21 -1.50
C LEU A 3 -27.87 -1.71 -1.37
N GLY A 4 -27.10 -2.55 -2.07
CA GLY A 4 -27.08 -4.01 -1.85
C GLY A 4 -28.40 -4.73 -2.15
N GLY A 5 -28.56 -5.17 -3.40
CA GLY A 5 -29.57 -6.16 -3.76
C GLY A 5 -29.03 -7.12 -4.82
N TRP A 6 -29.41 -8.39 -4.71
CA TRP A 6 -29.05 -9.45 -5.65
C TRP A 6 -29.54 -9.06 -7.06
N TRP A 7 -28.59 -8.66 -7.91
CA TRP A 7 -28.76 -8.11 -9.27
C TRP A 7 -29.50 -6.77 -9.42
N ILE A 8 -29.57 -5.93 -8.39
CA ILE A 8 -30.21 -4.61 -8.53
C ILE A 8 -29.19 -3.57 -9.02
N ALA A 9 -29.20 -3.29 -10.32
CA ALA A 9 -28.39 -2.24 -10.98
C ALA A 9 -29.28 -1.15 -11.61
N PRO A 10 -28.79 0.09 -11.78
CA PRO A 10 -29.55 1.14 -12.46
C PRO A 10 -29.83 0.79 -13.93
N LYS A 11 -30.92 1.30 -14.50
CA LYS A 11 -31.30 1.09 -15.90
C LYS A 11 -30.24 1.69 -16.85
N GLN A 12 -29.57 0.86 -17.64
CA GLN A 12 -28.56 1.25 -18.63
C GLN A 12 -29.21 1.37 -20.02
N LYS A 13 -28.92 2.43 -20.79
CA LYS A 13 -29.42 2.64 -22.16
C LYS A 13 -28.24 2.99 -23.08
N TYR A 14 -28.25 2.49 -24.32
CA TYR A 14 -27.23 2.74 -25.36
C TYR A 14 -25.80 2.25 -25.10
N THR A 15 -25.59 1.28 -24.21
CA THR A 15 -24.29 0.64 -24.01
C THR A 15 -24.32 -0.79 -24.55
N VAL A 16 -23.49 -1.10 -25.55
CA VAL A 16 -23.32 -2.46 -26.09
C VAL A 16 -21.98 -3.00 -25.62
N ARG A 17 -21.95 -4.26 -25.16
CA ARG A 17 -20.73 -4.95 -24.71
C ARG A 17 -20.48 -6.13 -25.63
N TYR A 18 -19.23 -6.29 -26.05
CA TYR A 18 -18.77 -7.44 -26.81
C TYR A 18 -17.80 -8.24 -25.95
N GLY A 19 -17.91 -9.56 -26.00
CA GLY A 19 -17.03 -10.47 -25.27
C GLY A 19 -16.71 -11.68 -26.14
N LEU A 20 -15.52 -12.25 -25.94
CA LEU A 20 -15.11 -13.51 -26.52
C LEU A 20 -15.23 -14.60 -25.46
N ALA A 21 -15.53 -15.83 -25.88
CA ALA A 21 -15.47 -16.98 -24.99
C ALA A 21 -14.02 -17.18 -24.50
N PRO A 22 -13.78 -17.45 -23.20
CA PRO A 22 -12.42 -17.66 -22.69
C PRO A 22 -11.64 -18.75 -23.43
N ASN A 23 -12.35 -19.79 -23.89
CA ASN A 23 -11.78 -20.91 -24.64
C ASN A 23 -11.28 -20.51 -26.05
N ALA A 24 -11.74 -19.36 -26.57
CA ALA A 24 -11.31 -18.80 -27.84
C ALA A 24 -10.16 -17.78 -27.67
N THR A 25 -9.71 -17.52 -26.44
CA THR A 25 -8.62 -16.59 -26.13
C THR A 25 -7.42 -17.31 -25.54
N SER A 26 -6.22 -16.81 -25.81
CA SER A 26 -5.00 -17.28 -25.17
C SER A 26 -4.90 -16.71 -23.75
N LEU A 27 -4.83 -17.59 -22.75
CA LEU A 27 -4.90 -17.20 -21.33
C LEU A 27 -3.73 -16.30 -20.87
N PHE A 28 -2.54 -16.42 -21.48
CA PHE A 28 -1.31 -15.74 -21.03
C PHE A 28 -0.60 -14.91 -22.09
N GLN A 29 -1.20 -14.70 -23.25
CA GLN A 29 -0.51 -14.01 -24.35
C GLN A 29 -0.17 -12.56 -23.97
N ARG A 30 1.12 -12.22 -24.07
CA ARG A 30 1.70 -10.90 -23.71
C ARG A 30 1.45 -10.46 -22.27
N ASN A 31 1.01 -11.35 -21.38
CA ASN A 31 0.74 -11.01 -19.98
C ASN A 31 2.00 -10.52 -19.26
N ILE A 32 3.16 -11.10 -19.52
CA ILE A 32 4.40 -10.70 -18.83
C ILE A 32 4.79 -9.26 -19.19
N TYR A 33 4.90 -8.95 -20.48
CA TYR A 33 5.24 -7.61 -20.96
C TYR A 33 4.18 -6.58 -20.52
N ASN A 34 2.90 -6.85 -20.77
CA ASN A 34 1.83 -5.91 -20.45
C ASN A 34 1.63 -5.72 -18.93
N ALA A 35 1.70 -6.80 -18.15
CA ALA A 35 1.55 -6.72 -16.69
C ALA A 35 2.73 -5.98 -16.06
N PHE A 36 3.96 -6.17 -16.53
CA PHE A 36 5.13 -5.48 -15.99
C PHE A 36 5.00 -3.95 -16.11
N PHE A 37 4.79 -3.42 -17.31
CA PHE A 37 4.66 -1.98 -17.51
C PHE A 37 3.42 -1.40 -16.84
N ASN A 38 2.30 -2.12 -16.88
CA ASN A 38 1.08 -1.68 -16.20
C ASN A 38 1.26 -1.66 -14.67
N THR A 39 2.01 -2.61 -14.10
CA THR A 39 2.28 -2.67 -12.66
C THR A 39 3.18 -1.53 -12.23
N ILE A 40 4.28 -1.27 -12.96
CA ILE A 40 5.16 -0.13 -12.66
C ILE A 40 4.40 1.19 -12.73
N ARG A 41 3.57 1.40 -13.77
CA ARG A 41 2.74 2.60 -13.90
C ARG A 41 1.81 2.79 -12.70
N ARG A 42 1.19 1.70 -12.21
CA ARG A 42 0.30 1.74 -11.03
C ARG A 42 1.07 2.01 -9.74
N VAL A 43 2.21 1.36 -9.55
CA VAL A 43 3.06 1.54 -8.36
C VAL A 43 3.61 2.97 -8.30
N LYS A 44 4.08 3.52 -9.42
CA LYS A 44 4.63 4.88 -9.48
C LYS A 44 3.64 5.96 -9.00
N GLY A 45 2.36 5.82 -9.31
CA GLY A 45 1.34 6.78 -8.88
C GLY A 45 1.01 6.72 -7.39
N GLN A 46 1.29 5.59 -6.74
CA GLN A 46 0.92 5.34 -5.34
C GLN A 46 2.10 5.29 -4.38
N ILE A 47 3.34 5.20 -4.90
CA ILE A 47 4.54 4.98 -4.11
C ILE A 47 4.74 6.04 -3.02
N PHE A 48 4.47 7.31 -3.31
CA PHE A 48 4.66 8.39 -2.34
C PHE A 48 3.71 8.30 -1.15
N PHE A 49 2.48 7.82 -1.36
CA PHE A 49 1.51 7.65 -0.29
C PHE A 49 1.89 6.52 0.68
N VAL A 50 2.77 5.61 0.27
CA VAL A 50 3.24 4.51 1.12
C VAL A 50 4.62 4.82 1.70
N VAL A 51 5.56 5.25 0.85
CA VAL A 51 6.96 5.46 1.26
C VAL A 51 7.09 6.60 2.25
N LEU A 52 6.35 7.70 2.10
CA LEU A 52 6.42 8.82 3.03
C LEU A 52 5.99 8.45 4.46
N PRO A 53 4.79 7.89 4.70
CA PRO A 53 4.38 7.54 6.06
C PRO A 53 5.17 6.37 6.65
N VAL A 54 5.52 5.36 5.83
CA VAL A 54 6.32 4.24 6.33
C VAL A 54 7.74 4.69 6.67
N GLY A 55 8.36 5.51 5.82
CA GLY A 55 9.71 6.03 6.04
C GLY A 55 9.78 6.96 7.25
N SER A 56 8.80 7.86 7.43
CA SER A 56 8.77 8.76 8.58
C SER A 56 8.57 8.00 9.90
N PHE A 57 7.65 7.03 9.92
CA PHE A 57 7.44 6.19 11.09
C PHE A 57 8.67 5.35 11.42
N TRP A 58 9.29 4.74 10.42
CA TRP A 58 10.49 3.92 10.60
C TRP A 58 11.66 4.73 11.17
N TYR A 59 11.85 5.96 10.69
CA TYR A 59 12.87 6.87 11.21
C TYR A 59 12.61 7.20 12.69
N LEU A 60 11.39 7.63 13.04
CA LEU A 60 11.02 7.96 14.41
C LEU A 60 11.23 6.76 15.35
N TRP A 61 10.74 5.59 14.94
CA TRP A 61 10.84 4.36 15.70
C TRP A 61 12.30 3.96 15.97
N THR A 62 13.15 4.05 14.96
CA THR A 62 14.56 3.68 15.08
C THR A 62 15.28 4.60 16.07
N ARG A 63 15.07 5.93 15.97
CA ARG A 63 15.67 6.90 16.88
C ARG A 63 15.18 6.74 18.31
N ALA A 64 13.87 6.51 18.50
CA ALA A 64 13.31 6.25 19.82
C ALA A 64 13.88 4.96 20.44
N THR A 65 14.05 3.91 19.64
CA THR A 65 14.60 2.63 20.09
C THR A 65 16.09 2.75 20.46
N GLU A 66 16.88 3.44 19.65
CA GLU A 66 18.30 3.71 19.94
C GLU A 66 18.47 4.55 21.20
N TYR A 67 17.66 5.61 21.34
CA TYR A 67 17.70 6.49 22.50
C TYR A 67 17.28 5.76 23.78
N ASN A 68 16.23 4.93 23.70
CA ASN A 68 15.80 4.10 24.82
C ASN A 68 16.92 3.13 25.25
N LYS A 69 17.58 2.44 24.30
CA LYS A 69 18.72 1.58 24.60
C LYS A 69 19.85 2.35 25.27
N TRP A 70 20.16 3.56 24.80
CA TRP A 70 21.20 4.41 25.39
C TRP A 70 20.87 4.85 26.81
N LEU A 71 19.62 5.22 27.11
CA LEU A 71 19.20 5.63 28.46
C LEU A 71 19.44 4.56 29.53
N TYR A 72 19.31 3.28 29.17
CA TYR A 72 19.57 2.15 30.08
C TYR A 72 21.05 1.71 30.12
N THR A 73 21.95 2.43 29.45
CA THR A 73 23.40 2.24 29.61
C THR A 73 23.94 3.02 30.81
N LYS A 74 25.18 2.71 31.23
CA LYS A 74 25.84 3.40 32.35
C LYS A 74 25.94 4.91 32.10
N ASP A 75 26.26 5.30 30.86
CA ASP A 75 26.45 6.69 30.46
C ASP A 75 25.13 7.48 30.42
N GLY A 76 24.01 6.80 30.18
CA GLY A 76 22.67 7.41 30.10
C GLY A 76 21.95 7.53 31.45
N ARG A 77 22.50 6.94 32.52
CA ARG A 77 21.80 6.78 33.81
C ARG A 77 21.42 8.11 34.47
N GLU A 78 22.31 9.11 34.43
CA GLU A 78 22.02 10.46 34.94
C GLU A 78 20.86 11.12 34.18
N THR A 79 20.81 10.91 32.85
CA THR A 79 19.75 11.45 32.00
C THR A 79 18.42 10.72 32.25
N LEU A 80 18.46 9.41 32.50
CA LEU A 80 17.29 8.61 32.84
C LEU A 80 16.70 9.02 34.19
N GLU A 81 17.53 9.12 35.23
CA GLU A 81 17.10 9.53 36.58
C GLU A 81 16.46 10.93 36.56
N ARG A 82 16.99 11.86 35.75
CA ARG A 82 16.39 13.19 35.53
C ARG A 82 15.05 13.16 34.79
N LEU A 83 14.85 12.25 33.83
CA LEU A 83 13.63 12.14 33.03
C LEU A 83 12.51 11.36 33.73
N SER A 84 12.85 10.51 34.70
CA SER A 84 11.91 9.69 35.47
C SER A 84 11.43 10.33 36.79
N ALA A 85 12.08 11.40 37.23
CA ALA A 85 11.73 12.18 38.42
C ALA A 85 10.57 13.15 38.12
#